data_AF-A0A2X2T3U5-F1
#
_entry.id   AF-A0A2X2T3U5-F1
#
_cell.length_a   1.000
_cell.length_b   1.000
_cell.length_c   1.000
_cell.angle_alpha   90.00
_cell.angle_beta   90.00
_cell.angle_gamma   90.00
#
_symmetry.space_group_name_H-M   'P 1'
#
loop_
_entity.id
_entity.type
_entity.pdbx_description
1 polymer ?
#
loop_
_entity_poly.entity_id
_entity_poly.type
_entity_poly.pdbx_seq_one_letter_code
_entity_poly.pdbx_strand_id
1 'polypeptide(L)'
;MKLEFYTTKRYTYIVAGNVTFKKKEQGYPQVNEVPYEKVEAQNFTEKPYFLTFIDVEGEITNENLNEAYIKFCNFCKRKHEAKKIQNEKEEQDLEADFRSLENEIKEGKVFEANIDNIRRILKYLNSMNWGVWRLPNMSVGYSAHQYDDNGRNVTTISLDEPINYYGEMVSKFKVGGSRNFLPKYRFIR
;
A
#
# COMPACT_ATOMS: atom_id res chain seq x y z
N MET A 1 -21.88 17.70 -18.87
CA MET A 1 -21.58 18.19 -17.51
C MET A 1 -20.58 17.28 -16.82
N LYS A 2 -19.81 17.83 -15.87
CA LYS A 2 -18.84 17.09 -15.07
C LYS A 2 -19.45 16.74 -13.72
N LEU A 3 -19.50 15.46 -13.38
CA LEU A 3 -19.98 14.97 -12.10
C LEU A 3 -18.82 14.55 -11.21
N GLU A 4 -18.80 15.03 -9.98
CA GLU A 4 -17.80 14.65 -8.98
C GLU A 4 -18.36 13.57 -8.06
N PHE A 5 -17.60 12.50 -7.87
CA PHE A 5 -18.00 11.38 -7.02
C PHE A 5 -17.13 11.32 -5.77
N TYR A 6 -17.78 11.32 -4.62
CA TYR A 6 -17.15 11.19 -3.31
C TYR A 6 -17.68 9.95 -2.60
N THR A 7 -16.82 9.06 -2.13
CA THR A 7 -17.28 7.91 -1.32
C THR A 7 -16.83 7.99 0.12
N THR A 8 -17.74 7.53 0.98
CA THR A 8 -17.53 7.29 2.39
C THR A 8 -17.84 5.83 2.70
N LYS A 9 -17.83 5.43 3.98
CA LYS A 9 -18.09 4.02 4.34
C LYS A 9 -19.53 3.60 4.02
N ARG A 10 -20.44 4.56 3.98
CA ARG A 10 -21.89 4.32 3.93
C ARG A 10 -22.58 4.94 2.71
N TYR A 11 -21.93 5.89 2.04
CA TYR A 11 -22.56 6.67 0.98
C TYR A 11 -21.60 6.96 -0.18
N THR A 12 -22.17 7.03 -1.38
CA THR A 12 -21.58 7.70 -2.53
C THR A 12 -22.33 9.01 -2.75
N TYR A 13 -21.60 10.12 -2.85
CA TYR A 13 -22.14 11.42 -3.18
C TYR A 13 -21.76 11.80 -4.61
N ILE A 14 -22.71 12.39 -5.32
CA ILE A 14 -22.59 12.82 -6.71
C ILE A 14 -22.86 14.32 -6.76
N VAL A 15 -21.83 15.13 -7.04
CA VAL A 15 -21.92 16.58 -7.13
C VAL A 15 -22.04 16.99 -8.59
N ALA A 16 -23.12 17.70 -8.91
CA ALA A 16 -23.48 18.19 -10.23
C ALA A 16 -23.64 19.71 -10.17
N GLY A 17 -22.53 20.44 -10.23
CA GLY A 17 -22.52 21.89 -10.00
C GLY A 17 -23.01 22.22 -8.58
N ASN A 18 -24.14 22.91 -8.47
CA ASN A 18 -24.72 23.33 -7.18
C ASN A 18 -25.67 22.30 -6.56
N VAL A 19 -25.85 21.12 -7.19
CA VAL A 19 -26.73 20.06 -6.69
C VAL A 19 -25.89 18.87 -6.24
N THR A 20 -26.23 18.29 -5.10
CA THR A 20 -25.60 17.06 -4.61
C THR A 20 -26.65 15.99 -4.41
N PHE A 21 -26.32 14.78 -4.84
CA PHE A 21 -27.08 13.57 -4.60
C PHE A 21 -26.27 12.65 -3.69
N LYS A 22 -26.91 11.93 -2.79
CA LYS A 22 -26.30 10.82 -2.05
C LYS A 22 -27.01 9.53 -2.40
N LYS A 23 -26.26 8.44 -2.45
CA LYS A 23 -26.74 7.07 -2.61
C LYS A 23 -26.17 6.23 -1.48
N LYS A 24 -27.01 5.44 -0.81
CA LYS A 24 -26.58 4.57 0.28
C LYS A 24 -25.89 3.33 -0.28
N GLU A 25 -24.72 3.01 0.26
CA GLU A 25 -23.94 1.85 -0.12
C GLU A 25 -24.11 0.72 0.90
N GLN A 26 -24.08 -0.53 0.40
CA GLN A 26 -23.99 -1.74 1.21
C GLN A 26 -22.60 -2.36 1.07
N GLY A 27 -21.55 -1.56 1.28
CA GLY A 27 -20.16 -1.97 1.10
C GLY A 27 -19.52 -1.29 -0.10
N TYR A 28 -18.97 -2.07 -1.03
CA TYR A 28 -18.34 -1.53 -2.24
C TYR A 28 -19.38 -0.90 -3.17
N PRO A 29 -19.08 0.21 -3.87
CA PRO A 29 -20.00 0.78 -4.83
C PRO A 29 -20.43 -0.24 -5.89
N GLN A 30 -21.74 -0.47 -5.96
CA GLN A 30 -22.36 -1.42 -6.86
C GLN A 30 -23.63 -0.83 -7.44
N VAL A 31 -23.92 -1.19 -8.70
CA VAL A 31 -25.19 -0.85 -9.35
C VAL A 31 -26.30 -1.56 -8.60
N ASN A 32 -27.22 -0.79 -8.03
CA ASN A 32 -28.34 -1.27 -7.23
C ASN A 32 -29.54 -0.31 -7.35
N GLU A 33 -30.71 -0.78 -6.91
CA GLU A 33 -31.98 -0.05 -6.99
C GLU A 33 -32.15 1.02 -5.91
N VAL A 34 -31.12 1.28 -5.08
CA VAL A 34 -31.21 2.32 -4.04
C VAL A 34 -31.40 3.69 -4.69
N PRO A 35 -32.43 4.46 -4.35
CA PRO A 35 -32.68 5.74 -4.98
C PRO A 35 -31.62 6.79 -4.58
N TYR A 36 -31.50 7.82 -5.41
CA TYR A 36 -30.70 9.00 -5.09
C TYR A 36 -31.50 9.93 -4.19
N GLU A 37 -30.90 10.38 -3.10
CA GLU A 37 -31.45 11.41 -2.22
C GLU A 37 -30.74 12.74 -2.50
N LYS A 38 -31.48 13.78 -2.88
CA LYS A 38 -30.92 15.13 -3.03
C LYS A 38 -30.56 15.68 -1.65
N VAL A 39 -29.35 16.23 -1.52
CA VAL A 39 -28.84 16.81 -0.27
C VAL A 39 -28.10 18.12 -0.53
N GLU A 40 -27.94 18.92 0.52
CA GLU A 40 -27.12 20.14 0.46
C GLU A 40 -25.62 19.77 0.42
N ALA A 41 -24.90 20.42 -0.50
CA ALA A 41 -23.49 20.12 -0.82
C ALA A 41 -22.51 20.27 0.37
N GLN A 42 -22.90 20.97 1.44
CA GLN A 42 -22.03 21.27 2.59
C GLN A 42 -22.10 20.24 3.73
N ASN A 43 -22.97 19.23 3.64
CA ASN A 43 -23.24 18.30 4.75
C ASN A 43 -22.54 16.94 4.61
N PHE A 44 -21.31 16.90 4.07
CA PHE A 44 -20.49 15.68 4.15
C PHE A 44 -20.11 15.42 5.62
N THR A 45 -20.91 14.64 6.33
CA THR A 45 -20.66 14.27 7.73
C THR A 45 -19.45 13.34 7.88
N GLU A 46 -19.02 12.70 6.79
CA GLU A 46 -17.86 11.82 6.74
C GLU A 46 -16.85 12.34 5.72
N LYS A 47 -15.56 12.34 6.09
CA LYS A 47 -14.47 12.71 5.17
C LYS A 47 -14.42 11.71 4.01
N PRO A 48 -14.45 12.16 2.75
CA PRO A 48 -14.35 11.26 1.61
C PRO A 48 -12.95 10.65 1.52
N TYR A 49 -12.86 9.38 1.17
CA TYR A 49 -11.58 8.69 0.95
C TYR A 49 -11.27 8.46 -0.54
N PHE A 50 -12.17 8.87 -1.42
CA PHE A 50 -12.05 8.70 -2.86
C PHE A 50 -12.77 9.84 -3.58
N LEU A 51 -12.13 10.36 -4.63
CA LEU A 51 -12.64 11.39 -5.53
C LEU A 51 -12.38 10.98 -6.97
N THR A 52 -13.40 11.05 -7.83
CA THR A 52 -13.23 10.94 -9.29
C THR A 52 -14.24 11.83 -10.03
N PHE A 53 -13.99 12.06 -11.31
CA PHE A 53 -14.83 12.86 -12.18
C PHE A 53 -15.34 12.02 -13.35
N ILE A 54 -16.60 12.21 -13.71
CA ILE A 54 -17.23 11.54 -14.85
C ILE A 54 -17.98 12.57 -15.67
N ASP A 55 -17.68 12.62 -16.95
CA ASP A 55 -18.40 13.45 -17.91
C ASP A 55 -19.65 12.72 -18.42
N VAL A 56 -20.76 13.46 -18.46
CA VAL A 56 -22.06 12.99 -18.94
C VAL A 56 -22.66 14.03 -19.87
N GLU A 57 -23.35 13.61 -20.92
CA GLU A 57 -24.03 14.51 -21.85
C GLU A 57 -25.42 14.90 -21.33
N GLY A 58 -25.88 16.12 -21.62
CA GLY A 58 -27.24 16.57 -21.27
C GLY A 58 -27.41 17.17 -19.86
N GLU A 59 -28.65 17.16 -19.37
CA GLU A 59 -29.11 17.79 -18.11
C GLU A 59 -29.09 16.81 -16.91
N ILE A 60 -29.36 17.30 -15.69
CA ILE A 60 -29.36 16.46 -14.48
C ILE A 60 -30.67 15.68 -14.42
N THR A 61 -30.67 14.46 -14.97
CA THR A 61 -31.79 13.51 -14.91
C THR A 61 -31.40 12.25 -14.12
N ASN A 62 -32.38 11.49 -13.64
CA ASN A 62 -32.12 10.20 -13.00
C ASN A 62 -31.42 9.22 -13.95
N GLU A 63 -31.72 9.28 -15.24
CA GLU A 63 -31.07 8.46 -16.27
C GLU A 63 -29.58 8.81 -16.38
N ASN A 64 -29.24 10.10 -16.48
CA ASN A 64 -27.85 10.56 -16.54
C ASN A 64 -27.07 10.27 -15.25
N LEU A 65 -27.73 10.36 -14.08
CA LEU A 65 -27.14 9.95 -12.80
C LEU A 65 -26.86 8.45 -12.75
N ASN A 66 -27.79 7.62 -13.25
CA ASN A 66 -27.60 6.17 -13.36
C ASN A 66 -26.44 5.81 -14.28
N GLU A 67 -26.37 6.42 -15.46
CA GLU A 67 -25.28 6.18 -16.41
C GLU A 67 -23.92 6.54 -15.78
N ALA A 68 -23.83 7.71 -15.14
CA ALA A 68 -22.62 8.15 -14.47
C ALA A 68 -22.24 7.22 -13.31
N TYR A 69 -23.21 6.79 -12.51
CA TYR A 69 -22.98 5.88 -11.40
C TYR A 69 -22.54 4.47 -11.88
N ILE A 70 -23.03 3.99 -13.04
CA ILE A 70 -22.52 2.76 -13.67
C ILE A 70 -21.06 2.93 -14.09
N LYS A 71 -20.72 4.04 -14.76
CA LYS A 71 -19.31 4.35 -15.13
C LYS A 71 -18.42 4.41 -13.88
N PHE A 72 -18.92 5.00 -12.80
CA PHE A 72 -18.24 5.06 -11.51
C PHE A 72 -17.98 3.68 -10.90
N CYS A 73 -19.01 2.83 -10.83
CA CYS A 73 -18.87 1.45 -10.35
C CYS A 73 -17.82 0.67 -11.16
N ASN A 74 -17.85 0.79 -12.49
CA ASN A 74 -16.89 0.13 -13.38
C ASN A 74 -15.47 0.67 -13.23
N PHE A 75 -15.31 1.98 -13.03
CA PHE A 75 -14.01 2.56 -12.68
C PHE A 75 -13.47 1.96 -11.39
N CYS A 76 -14.29 1.90 -10.34
CA CYS A 76 -13.90 1.35 -9.06
C CYS A 76 -13.46 -0.11 -9.22
N LYS A 77 -14.26 -0.95 -9.89
CA LYS A 77 -13.90 -2.37 -10.17
C LYS A 77 -12.53 -2.49 -10.85
N ARG A 78 -12.32 -1.77 -11.96
CA ARG A 78 -11.04 -1.79 -12.70
C ARG A 78 -9.85 -1.35 -11.84
N LYS A 79 -10.03 -0.32 -11.01
CA LYS A 79 -8.97 0.15 -10.09
C LYS A 79 -8.61 -0.91 -9.05
N HIS A 80 -9.60 -1.63 -8.52
CA HIS A 80 -9.39 -2.72 -7.57
C HIS A 80 -8.67 -3.90 -8.24
N GLU A 81 -9.13 -4.34 -9.41
CA GLU A 81 -8.50 -5.41 -10.19
C GLU A 81 -7.06 -5.07 -10.57
N ALA A 82 -6.81 -3.84 -11.06
CA ALA A 82 -5.47 -3.38 -11.38
C ALA A 82 -4.54 -3.40 -10.16
N LYS A 83 -5.05 -2.98 -8.98
CA LYS A 83 -4.28 -3.06 -7.74
C LYS A 83 -3.99 -4.51 -7.33
N LYS A 84 -4.96 -5.42 -7.50
CA LYS A 84 -4.78 -6.84 -7.20
C LYS A 84 -3.69 -7.45 -8.10
N ILE A 85 -3.76 -7.20 -9.41
CA ILE A 85 -2.76 -7.65 -10.39
C ILE A 85 -1.38 -7.08 -10.05
N GLN A 86 -1.30 -5.79 -9.70
CA GLN A 86 -0.05 -5.16 -9.31
C GLN A 86 0.55 -5.81 -8.05
N ASN A 87 -0.26 -6.05 -7.02
CA ASN A 87 0.19 -6.72 -5.80
C ASN A 87 0.68 -8.15 -6.07
N GLU A 88 -0.05 -8.93 -6.87
CA GLU A 88 0.33 -10.29 -7.25
C GLU A 88 1.65 -10.31 -8.02
N LYS A 89 1.85 -9.33 -8.92
CA LYS A 89 3.12 -9.15 -9.63
C LYS A 89 4.27 -8.79 -8.68
N GLU A 90 4.04 -7.86 -7.76
CA GLU A 90 5.04 -7.49 -6.75
C GLU A 90 5.43 -8.66 -5.85
N GLU A 91 4.48 -9.52 -5.47
CA GLU A 91 4.74 -10.75 -4.71
C GLU A 91 5.57 -11.75 -5.52
N GLN A 92 5.25 -11.95 -6.80
CA GLN A 92 6.03 -12.84 -7.69
C GLN A 92 7.45 -12.34 -7.92
N ASP A 93 7.61 -11.04 -8.18
CA ASP A 93 8.91 -10.40 -8.37
C ASP A 93 9.77 -10.51 -7.08
N LEU A 94 9.14 -10.34 -5.90
CA LEU A 94 9.81 -10.49 -4.61
C LEU A 94 10.24 -11.93 -4.33
N GLU A 95 9.39 -12.91 -4.62
CA GLU A 95 9.71 -14.33 -4.48
C GLU A 95 10.86 -14.75 -5.42
N ALA A 96 10.87 -14.26 -6.66
CA ALA A 96 11.96 -14.48 -7.59
C ALA A 96 13.28 -13.86 -7.10
N ASP A 97 13.21 -12.64 -6.55
CA ASP A 97 14.34 -11.97 -5.94
C ASP A 97 14.91 -12.74 -4.74
N PHE A 98 14.05 -13.28 -3.87
CA PHE A 98 14.46 -14.09 -2.73
C PHE A 98 15.14 -15.40 -3.14
N ARG A 99 14.66 -16.05 -4.20
CA ARG A 99 15.32 -17.25 -4.76
C ARG A 99 16.69 -16.93 -5.32
N SER A 100 16.82 -15.80 -6.04
CA SER A 100 18.11 -15.32 -6.52
C SER A 100 19.07 -15.06 -5.35
N LEU A 101 18.61 -14.34 -4.33
CA LEU A 101 19.39 -14.04 -3.14
C LEU A 101 19.83 -15.32 -2.40
N GLU A 102 18.94 -16.30 -2.26
CA GLU A 102 19.26 -17.58 -1.62
C GLU A 102 20.39 -18.32 -2.36
N ASN A 103 20.38 -18.32 -3.69
CA ASN A 103 21.45 -18.92 -4.48
C ASN A 103 22.77 -18.16 -4.32
N GLU A 104 22.74 -16.82 -4.35
CA GLU A 104 23.92 -15.98 -4.10
C GLU A 104 24.52 -16.24 -2.70
N ILE A 105 23.68 -16.40 -1.68
CA ILE A 105 24.11 -16.76 -0.31
C ILE A 105 24.74 -18.16 -0.30
N LYS A 106 24.15 -19.13 -1.03
CA LYS A 106 24.68 -20.50 -1.12
C LYS A 106 26.05 -20.53 -1.75
N GLU A 107 26.26 -19.74 -2.80
CA GLU A 107 27.53 -19.55 -3.51
C GLU A 107 28.56 -18.75 -2.71
N GLY A 108 28.17 -18.16 -1.59
CA GLY A 108 29.07 -17.42 -0.70
C GLY A 108 29.36 -16.00 -1.16
N LYS A 109 28.50 -15.41 -2.00
CA LYS A 109 28.61 -14.01 -2.43
C LYS A 109 28.75 -13.07 -1.23
N VAL A 110 29.66 -12.12 -1.33
CA VAL A 110 29.83 -11.01 -0.38
C VAL A 110 29.06 -9.80 -0.92
N PHE A 111 28.07 -9.34 -0.16
CA PHE A 111 27.24 -8.19 -0.51
C PHE A 111 27.87 -6.89 -0.01
N GLU A 112 27.92 -5.87 -0.85
CA GLU A 112 28.34 -4.54 -0.40
C GLU A 112 27.38 -3.98 0.65
N ALA A 113 27.91 -3.36 1.69
CA ALA A 113 27.16 -2.68 2.74
C ALA A 113 26.56 -1.35 2.25
N ASN A 114 25.54 -1.45 1.40
CA ASN A 114 24.77 -0.33 0.91
C ASN A 114 23.28 -0.52 1.24
N ILE A 115 22.49 0.54 1.07
CA ILE A 115 21.09 0.54 1.50
C ILE A 115 20.22 -0.47 0.75
N ASP A 116 20.51 -0.69 -0.54
CA ASP A 116 19.71 -1.59 -1.38
C ASP A 116 19.93 -3.05 -0.99
N ASN A 117 21.18 -3.44 -0.74
CA ASN A 117 21.51 -4.78 -0.26
C ASN A 117 20.96 -5.00 1.16
N ILE A 118 21.11 -4.04 2.08
CA ILE A 118 20.55 -4.15 3.44
C ILE A 118 19.04 -4.30 3.39
N ARG A 119 18.35 -3.50 2.56
CA ARG A 119 16.91 -3.59 2.36
C ARG A 119 16.50 -4.97 1.86
N ARG A 120 17.18 -5.48 0.84
CA ARG A 120 16.92 -6.77 0.22
C ARG A 120 17.10 -7.91 1.22
N ILE A 121 18.23 -7.91 1.94
CA ILE A 121 18.55 -8.90 2.97
C ILE A 121 17.54 -8.85 4.12
N LEU A 122 17.22 -7.67 4.65
CA LEU A 122 16.23 -7.53 5.72
C LEU A 122 14.88 -8.10 5.33
N LYS A 123 14.40 -7.81 4.12
CA LYS A 123 13.12 -8.33 3.60
C LYS A 123 13.14 -9.84 3.49
N TYR A 124 14.22 -10.40 2.95
CA TYR A 124 14.42 -11.84 2.84
C TYR A 124 14.42 -12.51 4.22
N LEU A 125 15.22 -12.02 5.16
CA LEU A 125 15.26 -12.57 6.51
C LEU A 125 13.91 -12.43 7.23
N ASN A 126 13.17 -11.34 7.01
CA ASN A 126 11.85 -11.12 7.61
C ASN A 126 10.75 -12.03 7.05
N SER A 127 10.92 -12.62 5.86
CA SER A 127 9.93 -13.54 5.28
C SER A 127 9.99 -14.94 5.87
N MET A 128 11.01 -15.25 6.67
CA MET A 128 11.25 -16.58 7.23
C MET A 128 11.55 -16.51 8.74
N ASN A 129 11.40 -17.65 9.40
CA ASN A 129 11.69 -17.78 10.82
C ASN A 129 13.20 -17.66 11.07
N TRP A 130 13.57 -16.94 12.14
CA TRP A 130 14.98 -16.74 12.50
C TRP A 130 15.81 -18.02 12.64
N GLY A 131 15.18 -19.14 13.04
CA GLY A 131 15.85 -20.44 13.20
C GLY A 131 16.32 -21.11 11.91
N VAL A 132 15.88 -20.64 10.73
CA VAL A 132 16.32 -21.17 9.43
C VAL A 132 17.24 -20.22 8.67
N TRP A 133 17.62 -19.09 9.28
CA TRP A 133 18.44 -18.10 8.63
C TRP A 133 19.84 -18.64 8.32
N ARG A 134 20.25 -18.44 7.06
CA ARG A 134 21.66 -18.40 6.69
C ARG A 134 22.01 -16.95 6.43
N LEU A 135 22.76 -16.33 7.34
CA LEU A 135 23.13 -14.93 7.23
C LEU A 135 24.02 -14.71 5.98
N PRO A 136 23.65 -13.79 5.07
CA PRO A 136 24.50 -13.40 3.94
C PRO A 136 25.83 -12.81 4.42
N ASN A 137 26.91 -13.04 3.67
CA ASN A 137 28.17 -12.33 3.91
C ASN A 137 28.06 -10.88 3.42
N MET A 138 28.55 -9.92 4.20
CA MET A 138 28.60 -8.51 3.78
C MET A 138 30.03 -7.99 3.81
N SER A 139 30.28 -6.88 3.11
CA SER A 139 31.59 -6.21 3.09
C SER A 139 31.99 -5.63 4.45
N VAL A 140 31.04 -5.53 5.38
CA VAL A 140 31.26 -5.18 6.80
C VAL A 140 30.63 -6.28 7.66
N GLY A 141 31.17 -6.49 8.85
CA GLY A 141 30.55 -7.36 9.84
C GLY A 141 29.20 -6.80 10.30
N TYR A 142 28.28 -7.69 10.65
CA TYR A 142 26.96 -7.31 11.16
C TYR A 142 26.31 -8.43 11.97
N SER A 143 25.29 -8.06 12.74
CA SER A 143 24.37 -8.99 13.38
C SER A 143 22.94 -8.74 12.93
N ALA A 144 22.12 -9.79 12.93
CA ALA A 144 20.70 -9.71 12.63
C ALA A 144 19.86 -10.39 13.71
N HIS A 145 18.68 -9.82 13.98
CA HIS A 145 17.74 -10.35 14.99
C HIS A 145 16.30 -10.19 14.51
N GLN A 146 15.43 -11.10 14.93
CA GLN A 146 13.99 -11.04 14.72
C GLN A 146 13.28 -10.82 16.05
N TYR A 147 12.27 -9.95 16.06
CA TYR A 147 11.43 -9.64 17.20
C TYR A 147 9.96 -9.77 16.81
N ASP A 148 9.09 -9.96 17.80
CA ASP A 148 7.65 -9.85 17.63
C ASP A 148 7.17 -8.44 18.01
N ASP A 149 6.41 -7.80 17.12
CA ASP A 149 5.63 -6.60 17.41
C ASP A 149 4.15 -6.89 17.14
N ASN A 150 3.46 -7.42 18.17
CA ASN A 150 2.04 -7.74 18.15
C ASN A 150 1.67 -8.78 17.06
N GLY A 151 2.39 -9.90 17.02
CA GLY A 151 2.18 -10.96 16.03
C GLY A 151 2.75 -10.65 14.65
N ARG A 152 3.59 -9.61 14.52
CA ARG A 152 4.29 -9.26 13.28
C ARG A 152 5.79 -9.35 13.50
N ASN A 153 6.47 -10.07 12.60
CA ASN A 153 7.92 -10.12 12.59
C ASN A 153 8.53 -8.75 12.33
N VAL A 154 9.56 -8.43 13.11
CA VAL A 154 10.44 -7.27 12.95
C VAL A 154 11.86 -7.77 12.85
N THR A 155 12.44 -7.73 11.66
CA THR A 155 13.85 -8.08 11.46
C THR A 155 14.71 -6.84 11.51
N THR A 156 15.85 -6.95 12.20
CA THR A 156 16.83 -5.89 12.38
C THR A 156 18.21 -6.33 11.90
N ILE A 157 19.03 -5.35 11.47
CA ILE A 157 20.45 -5.49 11.20
C ILE A 157 21.20 -4.40 11.97
N SER A 158 22.31 -4.77 12.61
CA SER A 158 23.28 -3.85 13.20
C SER A 158 24.64 -4.09 12.54
N LEU A 159 25.14 -3.10 11.82
CA LEU A 159 26.45 -3.12 11.18
C LEU A 159 27.54 -2.73 12.18
N ASP A 160 28.71 -3.32 12.04
CA ASP A 160 29.90 -2.95 12.82
C ASP A 160 30.40 -1.54 12.40
N GLU A 161 30.25 -1.21 11.12
CA GLU A 161 30.57 0.10 10.55
C GLU A 161 29.30 0.79 9.99
N PRO A 162 29.08 2.08 10.28
CA PRO A 162 27.92 2.80 9.77
C PRO A 162 28.07 3.08 8.27
N ILE A 163 26.94 3.17 7.57
CA ILE A 163 26.87 3.53 6.15
C ILE A 163 26.10 4.84 5.95
N ASN A 164 26.31 5.49 4.81
CA ASN A 164 25.58 6.71 4.47
C ASN A 164 24.13 6.38 4.05
N TYR A 165 23.16 6.85 4.84
CA TYR A 165 21.74 6.79 4.57
C TYR A 165 21.18 8.21 4.46
N TYR A 166 20.99 8.70 3.23
CA TYR A 166 20.48 10.05 2.95
C TYR A 166 21.25 11.19 3.65
N GLY A 167 22.57 11.07 3.74
CA GLY A 167 23.45 12.06 4.37
C GLY A 167 23.71 11.82 5.85
N GLU A 168 23.12 10.80 6.45
CA GLU A 168 23.34 10.41 7.85
C GLU A 168 24.12 9.09 7.93
N MET A 169 25.13 9.02 8.79
CA MET A 169 25.85 7.77 9.07
C MET A 169 25.04 6.90 10.03
N VAL A 170 24.53 5.77 9.52
CA VAL A 170 23.62 4.88 10.24
C VAL A 170 24.16 3.46 10.23
N SER A 171 24.15 2.79 11.38
CA SER A 171 24.54 1.38 11.52
C SER A 171 23.40 0.44 11.88
N LYS A 172 22.19 0.94 12.18
CA LYS A 172 21.08 0.13 12.68
C LYS A 172 19.83 0.29 11.83
N PHE A 173 19.36 -0.81 11.26
CA PHE A 173 18.25 -0.84 10.32
C PHE A 173 17.22 -1.89 10.70
N LYS A 174 15.95 -1.66 10.35
CA LYS A 174 14.86 -2.62 10.57
C LYS A 174 13.84 -2.62 9.44
N VAL A 175 13.15 -3.75 9.29
CA VAL A 175 11.93 -3.90 8.48
C VAL A 175 10.87 -4.60 9.32
N GLY A 176 9.59 -4.38 8.98
CA GLY A 176 8.48 -4.95 9.73
C GLY A 176 8.12 -4.16 10.99
N GLY A 177 7.00 -4.55 11.62
CA GLY A 177 6.46 -3.89 12.80
C GLY A 177 6.07 -2.43 12.59
N SER A 178 5.79 -1.76 13.69
CA SER A 178 5.49 -0.33 13.72
C SER A 178 6.76 0.51 13.60
N ARG A 179 6.60 1.74 13.09
CA ARG A 179 7.73 2.67 12.92
C ARG A 179 8.40 3.02 14.25
N ASN A 180 7.63 3.03 15.34
CA ASN A 180 8.07 3.44 16.68
C ASN A 180 8.65 2.29 17.52
N PHE A 181 8.38 1.03 17.19
CA PHE A 181 8.95 -0.13 17.87
C PHE A 181 10.47 -0.20 17.62
N LEU A 182 11.32 -0.39 18.63
CA LEU A 182 12.79 -0.30 18.46
C LEU A 182 13.26 1.02 17.79
N PRO A 183 13.03 2.19 18.41
CA PRO A 183 13.28 3.50 17.80
C PRO A 183 14.75 3.80 17.50
N LYS A 184 15.67 3.00 18.04
CA LYS A 184 17.12 3.06 17.77
C LYS A 184 17.49 2.53 16.37
N TYR A 185 16.56 1.89 15.67
CA TYR A 185 16.76 1.33 14.34
C TYR A 185 16.03 2.18 13.28
N ARG A 186 16.73 2.51 12.20
CA ARG A 186 16.12 3.19 11.04
C ARG A 186 15.20 2.22 10.30
N PHE A 187 13.94 2.62 10.15
CA PHE A 187 12.93 1.85 9.44
C PHE A 187 13.15 1.95 7.93
N ILE A 188 13.34 0.81 7.27
CA ILE A 188 13.42 0.68 5.82
C ILE A 188 12.09 0.14 5.29
N ARG A 189 11.54 0.77 4.24
CA ARG A 189 10.31 0.36 3.55
C ARG A 189 10.55 -0.72 2.51
#